data_AF-A0A8S9YCY9-F1
#
_entry.id   AF-A0A8S9YCY9-F1
#
_cell.length_a   1.000
_cell.length_b   1.000
_cell.length_c   1.000
_cell.angle_alpha   90.00
_cell.angle_beta   90.00
_cell.angle_gamma   90.00
#
_symmetry.space_group_name_H-M   'P 1'
#
loop_
_entity.id
_entity.type
_entity.pdbx_description
1 polymer ?
#
loop_
_entity_poly.entity_id
_entity_poly.type
_entity_poly.pdbx_seq_one_letter_code
_entity_poly.pdbx_strand_id
1 'polypeptide(L)'
;MHCYLFPNFRRAFRDTGYVCVKKRDTADETEVLKQWLMLSSKNENCLVNFWLLRQLKLLVAFLRRFPAPSSRNSYELSKPIRIHSSNEYDSSKALAACITTKFLEHKSELSRCLRAYYLEGEQLTEDKGMKLLEAFRIWFGLPGCQLLKSFLENAGKNPTLFHFLRSLRPGCPVTTPVANLVWLYTFLYAQNG
;
A
#
# COMPACT_ATOMS: atom_id res chain seq x y z
N MET A 1 -25.09 -0.97 -3.01
CA MET A 1 -24.90 -2.31 -3.64
C MET A 1 -24.47 -3.26 -2.54
N HIS A 2 -25.36 -4.17 -2.11
CA HIS A 2 -25.07 -5.13 -1.04
C HIS A 2 -24.17 -6.25 -1.59
N CYS A 3 -22.94 -6.35 -1.07
CA CYS A 3 -22.10 -7.51 -1.32
C CYS A 3 -22.67 -8.71 -0.55
N TYR A 4 -23.52 -9.49 -1.20
CA TYR A 4 -23.92 -10.80 -0.68
C TYR A 4 -22.73 -11.75 -0.79
N LEU A 5 -22.00 -11.92 0.31
CA LEU A 5 -21.26 -13.17 0.54
C LEU A 5 -22.30 -14.29 0.45
N PHE A 6 -22.15 -15.17 -0.53
CA PHE A 6 -23.08 -16.29 -0.79
C PHE A 6 -23.52 -16.94 0.54
N PRO A 7 -24.82 -17.17 0.77
CA PRO A 7 -25.33 -17.72 2.05
C PRO A 7 -24.62 -19.00 2.51
N ASN A 8 -24.16 -19.80 1.54
CA ASN A 8 -23.43 -21.05 1.77
C ASN A 8 -22.01 -20.85 2.30
N PHE A 9 -21.38 -19.70 2.02
CA PHE A 9 -20.02 -19.39 2.48
C PHE A 9 -19.97 -19.10 3.98
N ARG A 10 -20.93 -18.30 4.47
CA ARG A 10 -21.05 -18.00 5.91
C ARG A 10 -21.37 -19.25 6.73
N ARG A 11 -22.18 -20.16 6.17
CA ARG A 11 -22.56 -21.42 6.80
C ARG A 11 -21.35 -22.37 6.89
N ALA A 12 -20.65 -22.58 5.78
CA ALA A 12 -19.46 -23.43 5.73
C ALA A 12 -18.38 -22.98 6.72
N PHE A 13 -18.03 -21.69 6.75
CA PHE A 13 -17.02 -21.18 7.69
C PHE A 13 -17.44 -21.34 9.16
N ARG A 14 -18.73 -21.16 9.48
CA ARG A 14 -19.26 -21.30 10.84
C ARG A 14 -19.24 -22.76 11.31
N ASP A 15 -19.44 -23.70 10.40
CA ASP A 15 -19.59 -25.12 10.74
C ASP A 15 -18.25 -25.88 10.77
N THR A 16 -17.26 -25.49 9.95
CA THR A 16 -15.97 -26.21 9.86
C THR A 16 -14.76 -25.44 10.39
N GLY A 17 -14.90 -24.14 10.66
CA GLY A 17 -13.78 -23.27 11.06
C GLY A 17 -12.79 -22.95 9.93
N TYR A 18 -12.95 -23.55 8.74
CA TYR A 18 -12.15 -23.27 7.54
C TYR A 18 -12.94 -23.56 6.26
N VAL A 19 -12.77 -22.73 5.23
CA VAL A 19 -13.37 -22.97 3.90
C VAL A 19 -12.27 -23.47 2.96
N CYS A 20 -12.42 -24.70 2.47
CA CYS A 20 -11.53 -25.24 1.45
C CYS A 20 -11.99 -24.71 0.08
N VAL A 21 -11.28 -23.72 -0.46
CA VAL A 21 -11.51 -23.25 -1.83
C VAL A 21 -10.84 -24.25 -2.76
N LYS A 22 -11.65 -24.97 -3.54
CA LYS A 22 -11.18 -25.93 -4.55
C LYS A 22 -10.24 -25.19 -5.51
N LYS A 23 -9.00 -25.66 -5.64
CA LYS A 23 -7.98 -25.10 -6.55
C LYS A 23 -8.59 -24.96 -7.95
N ARG A 24 -8.93 -23.73 -8.35
CA ARG A 24 -9.20 -23.42 -9.75
C ARG A 24 -7.84 -23.24 -10.42
N ASP A 25 -7.82 -23.29 -11.75
CA ASP A 25 -6.58 -23.21 -12.52
C ASP A 25 -5.78 -21.96 -12.09
N THR A 26 -4.50 -22.14 -11.75
CA THR A 26 -3.69 -21.07 -11.13
C THR A 26 -3.53 -19.84 -12.05
N ALA A 27 -3.63 -20.05 -13.36
CA ALA A 27 -3.65 -18.98 -14.36
C ALA A 27 -4.94 -18.14 -14.26
N ASP A 28 -6.10 -18.79 -14.09
CA ASP A 28 -7.40 -18.13 -13.95
C ASP A 28 -7.51 -17.37 -12.62
N GLU A 29 -7.03 -17.92 -11.50
CA GLU A 29 -7.10 -17.25 -10.19
C GLU A 29 -6.22 -15.98 -10.16
N THR A 30 -5.04 -16.04 -10.77
CA THR A 30 -4.15 -14.89 -10.86
C THR A 30 -4.74 -13.81 -11.77
N GLU A 31 -5.39 -14.20 -12.87
CA GLU A 31 -6.03 -13.26 -13.79
C GLU A 31 -7.31 -12.64 -13.19
N VAL A 32 -8.13 -13.43 -12.48
CA VAL A 32 -9.28 -12.92 -11.73
C VAL A 32 -8.84 -11.96 -10.62
N LEU A 33 -7.75 -12.28 -9.90
CA LEU A 33 -7.19 -11.38 -8.90
C LEU A 33 -6.67 -10.10 -9.58
N LYS A 34 -5.92 -10.21 -10.69
CA LYS A 34 -5.47 -9.05 -11.48
C LYS A 34 -6.64 -8.16 -11.91
N GLN A 35 -7.69 -8.74 -12.46
CA GLN A 35 -8.87 -8.02 -12.90
C GLN A 35 -9.62 -7.39 -11.73
N TRP A 36 -9.79 -8.11 -10.62
CA TRP A 36 -10.42 -7.56 -9.41
C TRP A 36 -9.60 -6.42 -8.81
N LEU A 37 -8.27 -6.55 -8.77
CA LEU A 37 -7.36 -5.50 -8.31
C LEU A 37 -7.39 -4.27 -9.23
N MET A 38 -7.40 -4.48 -10.54
CA MET A 38 -7.52 -3.42 -11.55
C MET A 38 -8.89 -2.73 -11.49
N LEU A 39 -9.98 -3.47 -11.29
CA LEU A 39 -11.33 -2.91 -11.19
C LEU A 39 -11.53 -2.16 -9.87
N SER A 40 -10.99 -2.69 -8.78
CA SER A 40 -11.06 -2.05 -7.46
C SER A 40 -10.21 -0.78 -7.39
N SER A 41 -9.07 -0.74 -8.07
CA SER A 41 -8.21 0.44 -8.16
C SER A 41 -8.67 1.48 -9.18
N LYS A 42 -9.41 1.08 -10.23
CA LYS A 42 -10.02 2.00 -11.22
C LYS A 42 -11.16 2.83 -10.66
N ASN A 43 -11.76 2.41 -9.55
CA ASN A 43 -12.79 3.20 -8.90
C ASN A 43 -12.13 4.43 -8.25
N GLU A 44 -12.43 5.63 -8.75
CA GLU A 44 -11.93 6.90 -8.18
C GLU A 44 -12.20 7.00 -6.67
N ASN A 45 -13.23 6.30 -6.19
CA ASN A 45 -13.58 6.24 -4.78
C ASN A 45 -12.70 5.30 -3.93
N CYS A 46 -11.74 4.58 -4.52
CA CYS A 46 -10.90 3.63 -3.78
C CYS A 46 -10.07 4.31 -2.70
N LEU A 47 -9.59 5.53 -2.95
CA LEU A 47 -8.81 6.29 -1.96
C LEU A 47 -9.67 6.84 -0.83
N VAL A 48 -10.95 7.15 -1.10
CA VAL A 48 -11.86 7.69 -0.08
C VAL A 48 -12.63 6.61 0.69
N ASN A 49 -12.54 5.34 0.27
CA ASN A 49 -13.05 4.20 1.02
C ASN A 49 -11.94 3.60 1.91
N PHE A 50 -11.81 4.11 3.13
CA PHE A 50 -10.76 3.68 4.06
C PHE A 50 -10.85 2.20 4.44
N TRP A 51 -12.05 1.62 4.44
CA TRP A 51 -12.20 0.19 4.71
C TRP A 51 -11.56 -0.63 3.59
N LEU A 52 -11.88 -0.33 2.33
CA LEU A 52 -11.29 -0.99 1.17
C LEU A 52 -9.77 -0.80 1.16
N LEU A 53 -9.28 0.41 1.41
CA LEU A 53 -7.85 0.72 1.43
C LEU A 53 -7.09 -0.10 2.49
N ARG A 54 -7.66 -0.30 3.68
CA ARG A 54 -7.09 -1.17 4.72
C ARG A 54 -7.04 -2.63 4.28
N GLN A 55 -8.11 -3.13 3.64
CA GLN A 55 -8.14 -4.50 3.12
C GLN A 55 -7.08 -4.70 2.04
N LEU A 56 -6.93 -3.75 1.11
CA LEU A 56 -5.89 -3.80 0.07
C LEU A 56 -4.48 -3.77 0.68
N LYS A 57 -4.26 -2.94 1.71
CA LYS A 57 -2.97 -2.90 2.41
C LYS A 57 -2.65 -4.24 3.10
N LEU A 58 -3.64 -4.83 3.76
CA LEU A 58 -3.50 -6.15 4.38
C LEU A 58 -3.24 -7.24 3.34
N LEU A 59 -3.92 -7.17 2.19
CA LEU A 59 -3.70 -8.09 1.08
C LEU A 59 -2.27 -7.97 0.52
N VAL A 60 -1.75 -6.76 0.31
CA VAL A 60 -0.34 -6.55 -0.08
C VAL A 60 0.60 -7.16 0.95
N ALA A 61 0.37 -6.91 2.25
CA ALA A 61 1.21 -7.46 3.31
C ALA A 61 1.15 -9.01 3.35
N PHE A 62 -0.04 -9.58 3.14
CA PHE A 62 -0.24 -11.02 3.06
C PHE A 62 0.50 -11.63 1.87
N LEU A 63 0.33 -11.07 0.67
CA LEU A 63 0.97 -11.54 -0.56
C LEU A 63 2.51 -11.43 -0.50
N ARG A 64 3.05 -10.44 0.22
CA ARG A 64 4.49 -10.32 0.46
C ARG A 64 5.03 -11.40 1.39
N ARG A 65 4.25 -11.77 2.41
CA ARG A 65 4.64 -12.78 3.41
C ARG A 65 4.46 -14.20 2.90
N PHE A 66 3.46 -14.40 2.05
CA PHE A 66 3.11 -15.68 1.44
C PHE A 66 3.11 -15.52 -0.09
N PRO A 67 4.29 -15.36 -0.71
CA PRO A 67 4.37 -15.30 -2.16
C PRO A 67 3.79 -16.58 -2.74
N ALA A 68 3.06 -16.46 -3.85
CA ALA A 68 2.57 -17.62 -4.56
C ALA A 68 3.76 -18.52 -4.91
N PRO A 69 3.63 -19.85 -4.78
CA PRO A 69 4.69 -20.76 -5.21
C PRO A 69 4.96 -20.48 -6.69
N SER A 70 6.20 -20.09 -7.01
CA SER A 70 6.62 -19.97 -8.40
C SER A 70 6.40 -21.32 -9.05
N SER A 71 5.77 -21.32 -10.23
CA SER A 71 5.33 -22.53 -10.95
C SER A 71 6.48 -23.41 -11.47
N ARG A 72 7.67 -23.32 -10.88
CA ARG A 72 8.91 -23.93 -11.40
C ARG A 72 9.41 -25.17 -10.68
N ASN A 73 8.75 -25.64 -9.61
CA ASN A 73 9.19 -26.85 -8.89
C ASN A 73 8.14 -27.98 -8.89
N SER A 74 7.64 -28.34 -10.06
CA SER A 74 7.34 -29.75 -10.31
C SER A 74 8.50 -30.32 -11.13
N TYR A 75 9.27 -31.19 -10.48
CA TYR A 75 10.37 -32.00 -11.02
C TYR A 75 11.67 -31.24 -11.34
N GLU A 76 12.59 -31.18 -10.38
CA GLU A 76 13.95 -31.74 -10.57
C GLU A 76 14.77 -31.64 -9.28
N LEU A 77 15.06 -32.82 -8.72
CA LEU A 77 16.12 -33.02 -7.74
C LEU A 77 17.45 -32.60 -8.39
N SER A 78 18.23 -31.81 -7.66
CA SER A 78 19.69 -31.60 -7.85
C SER A 78 20.19 -30.97 -9.17
N LYS A 79 20.45 -29.65 -9.17
CA LYS A 79 21.69 -29.00 -9.69
C LYS A 79 21.70 -27.46 -9.48
N PRO A 80 22.90 -26.82 -9.56
CA PRO A 80 23.21 -25.62 -8.79
C PRO A 80 22.68 -24.32 -9.39
N ILE A 81 22.54 -23.36 -8.48
CA ILE A 81 22.29 -21.92 -8.63
C ILE A 81 22.54 -21.42 -10.06
N ARG A 82 21.48 -21.40 -10.87
CA ARG A 82 21.43 -20.56 -12.06
C ARG A 82 20.63 -19.31 -11.71
N ILE A 83 21.34 -18.18 -11.70
CA ILE A 83 20.78 -16.84 -11.72
C ILE A 83 19.99 -16.74 -13.02
N HIS A 84 18.66 -16.86 -12.95
CA HIS A 84 17.78 -16.67 -14.07
C HIS A 84 16.71 -15.63 -13.71
N SER A 85 16.82 -14.47 -14.34
CA SER A 85 15.81 -13.43 -14.38
C SER A 85 14.56 -13.96 -15.09
N SER A 86 13.60 -14.50 -14.33
CA SER A 86 12.21 -14.57 -14.79
C SER A 86 11.50 -13.33 -14.29
N ASN A 87 10.88 -12.59 -15.20
CA ASN A 87 10.02 -11.46 -14.92
C ASN A 87 8.70 -12.00 -14.34
N GLU A 88 8.77 -12.66 -13.19
CA GLU A 88 7.62 -13.25 -12.51
C GLU A 88 6.71 -12.13 -12.01
N TYR A 89 5.44 -12.19 -12.42
CA TYR A 89 4.44 -11.23 -12.01
C TYR A 89 4.26 -11.30 -10.49
N ASP A 90 4.77 -10.29 -9.79
CA ASP A 90 4.61 -10.13 -8.35
C ASP A 90 3.31 -9.35 -8.08
N SER A 91 2.24 -10.09 -7.77
CA SER A 91 0.92 -9.53 -7.46
C SER A 91 0.97 -8.50 -6.33
N SER A 92 1.87 -8.68 -5.37
CA SER A 92 2.01 -7.74 -4.24
C SER A 92 2.59 -6.41 -4.70
N LYS A 93 3.60 -6.44 -5.57
CA LYS A 93 4.22 -5.24 -6.15
C LYS A 93 3.27 -4.57 -7.13
N ALA A 94 2.59 -5.34 -7.98
CA ALA A 94 1.64 -4.80 -8.95
C ALA A 94 0.47 -4.07 -8.27
N LEU A 95 -0.11 -4.68 -7.22
CA LEU A 95 -1.15 -4.02 -6.42
C LEU A 95 -0.62 -2.77 -5.73
N ALA A 96 0.54 -2.88 -5.10
CA ALA A 96 1.12 -1.75 -4.39
C ALA A 96 1.42 -0.57 -5.33
N ALA A 97 1.95 -0.86 -6.51
CA ALA A 97 2.21 0.11 -7.56
C ALA A 97 0.90 0.76 -8.03
N CYS A 98 -0.14 -0.03 -8.30
CA CYS A 98 -1.43 0.50 -8.77
C CYS A 98 -2.05 1.52 -7.81
N ILE A 99 -2.09 1.21 -6.51
CA ILE A 99 -2.60 2.15 -5.49
C ILE A 99 -1.67 3.36 -5.34
N THR A 100 -0.35 3.16 -5.42
CA THR A 100 0.62 4.27 -5.36
C THR A 100 0.47 5.21 -6.56
N THR A 101 0.21 4.68 -7.76
CA THR A 101 -0.09 5.48 -8.97
C THR A 101 -1.33 6.35 -8.77
N LYS A 102 -2.37 5.85 -8.09
CA LYS A 102 -3.54 6.67 -7.75
C LYS A 102 -3.19 7.85 -6.84
N PHE A 103 -2.31 7.68 -5.87
CA PHE A 103 -1.83 8.83 -5.09
C PHE A 103 -1.02 9.82 -5.93
N LEU A 104 -0.26 9.33 -6.92
CA LEU A 104 0.50 10.18 -7.85
C LEU A 104 -0.42 10.96 -8.81
N GLU A 105 -1.54 10.39 -9.25
CA GLU A 105 -2.56 11.11 -10.03
C GLU A 105 -3.09 12.34 -9.26
N HIS A 106 -3.14 12.28 -7.93
CA HIS A 106 -3.53 13.38 -7.03
C HIS A 106 -2.33 14.12 -6.39
N LYS A 107 -1.12 14.02 -6.97
CA LYS A 107 0.12 14.50 -6.32
C LYS A 107 0.06 15.95 -5.87
N SER A 108 -0.43 16.87 -6.70
CA SER A 108 -0.46 18.31 -6.39
C SER A 108 -1.34 18.61 -5.18
N GLU A 109 -2.58 18.13 -5.20
CA GLU A 109 -3.56 18.27 -4.13
C GLU A 109 -3.05 17.61 -2.84
N LEU A 110 -2.58 16.37 -2.93
CA LEU A 110 -2.08 15.62 -1.78
C LEU A 110 -0.80 16.24 -1.19
N SER A 111 0.13 16.74 -2.01
CA SER A 111 1.34 17.42 -1.54
C SER A 111 1.00 18.70 -0.77
N ARG A 112 0.05 19.51 -1.28
CA ARG A 112 -0.45 20.70 -0.57
C ARG A 112 -1.01 20.31 0.80
N CYS A 113 -1.90 19.31 0.84
CA CYS A 113 -2.50 18.84 2.09
C CYS A 113 -1.47 18.26 3.08
N LEU A 114 -0.49 17.50 2.59
CA LEU A 114 0.58 16.94 3.42
C LEU A 114 1.49 18.02 4.00
N ARG A 115 1.83 19.06 3.23
CA ARG A 115 2.64 20.19 3.71
C ARG A 115 1.90 20.98 4.79
N ALA A 116 0.64 21.33 4.55
CA ALA A 116 -0.21 21.99 5.55
C ALA A 116 -0.27 21.17 6.85
N TYR A 117 -0.48 19.85 6.74
CA TYR A 117 -0.61 18.97 7.90
C TYR A 117 0.70 18.72 8.67
N TYR A 118 1.81 18.43 7.96
CA TYR A 118 3.08 18.02 8.59
C TYR A 118 4.04 19.17 8.86
N LEU A 119 4.05 20.23 8.03
CA LEU A 119 5.04 21.31 8.10
C LEU A 119 4.45 22.58 8.74
N GLU A 120 3.19 22.89 8.45
CA GLU A 120 2.54 24.12 8.93
C GLU A 120 1.68 23.85 10.18
N GLY A 121 1.28 22.59 10.40
CA GLY A 121 0.43 22.19 11.53
C GLY A 121 -1.01 22.70 11.40
N GLU A 122 -1.44 23.02 10.18
CA GLU A 122 -2.77 23.54 9.90
C GLU A 122 -3.83 22.43 9.89
N GLN A 123 -5.04 22.75 10.35
CA GLN A 123 -6.21 21.91 10.15
C GLN A 123 -6.81 22.22 8.78
N LEU A 124 -6.76 21.25 7.88
CA LEU A 124 -7.41 21.36 6.59
C LEU A 124 -8.93 21.42 6.77
N THR A 125 -9.56 22.43 6.19
CA THR A 125 -11.02 22.63 6.22
C THR A 125 -11.75 21.91 5.08
N GLU A 126 -11.04 21.50 4.03
CA GLU A 126 -11.59 20.80 2.87
C GLU A 126 -11.74 19.28 3.11
N ASP A 127 -12.97 18.79 3.07
CA ASP A 127 -13.32 17.37 3.32
C ASP A 127 -12.60 16.39 2.37
N LYS A 128 -12.46 16.74 1.09
CA LYS A 128 -11.77 15.90 0.10
C LYS A 128 -10.26 15.80 0.37
N GLY A 129 -9.60 16.92 0.66
CA GLY A 129 -8.17 16.97 0.97
C GLY A 129 -7.83 16.21 2.25
N MET A 130 -8.68 16.32 3.27
CA MET A 130 -8.58 15.54 4.51
C MET A 130 -8.69 14.04 4.27
N LYS A 131 -9.64 13.62 3.41
CA LYS A 131 -9.79 12.20 3.07
C LYS A 131 -8.59 11.65 2.31
N LEU A 132 -8.04 12.40 1.36
CA LEU A 132 -6.83 11.99 0.62
C LEU A 132 -5.60 11.91 1.54
N LEU A 133 -5.43 12.88 2.43
CA LEU A 133 -4.37 12.88 3.44
C LEU A 133 -4.45 11.63 4.32
N GLU A 134 -5.63 11.33 4.87
CA GLU A 134 -5.83 10.19 5.76
C GLU A 134 -5.65 8.86 5.02
N ALA A 135 -6.14 8.76 3.78
CA ALA A 135 -5.90 7.62 2.91
C ALA A 135 -4.39 7.37 2.71
N PHE A 136 -3.63 8.42 2.40
CA PHE A 136 -2.18 8.33 2.23
C PHE A 136 -1.50 7.84 3.50
N ARG A 137 -1.86 8.39 4.67
CA ARG A 137 -1.33 7.97 5.97
C ARG A 137 -1.66 6.51 6.28
N ILE A 138 -2.89 6.07 6.02
CA ILE A 138 -3.31 4.67 6.19
C ILE A 138 -2.48 3.77 5.29
N TRP A 139 -2.38 4.07 4.00
CA TRP A 139 -1.68 3.23 3.03
C TRP A 139 -0.19 3.08 3.38
N PHE A 140 0.50 4.21 3.60
CA PHE A 140 1.93 4.24 3.91
C PHE A 140 2.24 3.99 5.39
N GLY A 141 1.23 3.86 6.27
CA GLY A 141 1.45 3.59 7.70
C GLY A 141 2.29 4.68 8.38
N LEU A 142 1.94 5.93 8.10
CA LEU A 142 2.67 7.10 8.59
C LEU A 142 2.11 7.55 9.94
N PRO A 143 2.98 7.96 10.89
CA PRO A 143 2.54 8.55 12.15
C PRO A 143 1.74 9.84 11.98
N GLY A 144 1.12 10.34 13.05
CA GLY A 144 0.49 11.67 13.04
C GLY A 144 1.53 12.80 13.02
N CYS A 145 1.11 13.99 12.58
CA CYS A 145 1.99 15.16 12.52
C CYS A 145 2.59 15.50 13.89
N GLN A 146 1.82 15.35 14.97
CA GLN A 146 2.27 15.64 16.34
C GLN A 146 3.49 14.80 16.75
N LEU A 147 3.57 13.55 16.29
CA LEU A 147 4.71 12.68 16.61
C LEU A 147 5.95 13.05 15.78
N LEU A 148 5.75 13.53 14.56
CA LEU A 148 6.84 13.83 13.62
C LEU A 148 7.30 15.28 13.63
N LYS A 149 6.55 16.20 14.26
CA LYS A 149 6.77 17.65 14.18
C LYS A 149 8.20 18.06 14.52
N SER A 150 8.69 17.69 15.70
CA SER A 150 10.06 18.04 16.13
C SER A 150 11.14 17.41 15.24
N PHE A 151 10.90 16.21 14.70
CA PHE A 151 11.83 15.54 13.79
C PHE A 151 11.85 16.19 12.39
N LEU A 152 10.71 16.67 11.92
CA LEU A 152 10.58 17.43 10.67
C LEU A 152 11.23 18.81 10.80
N GLU A 153 11.04 19.50 11.92
CA GLU A 153 11.70 20.77 12.23
C GLU A 153 13.24 20.59 12.24
N ASN A 154 13.74 19.53 12.87
CA ASN A 154 15.16 19.18 12.87
C ASN A 154 15.70 18.85 11.47
N ALA A 155 14.88 18.27 10.58
CA ALA A 155 15.28 18.00 9.20
C ALA A 155 15.50 19.29 8.40
N GLY A 156 14.84 20.39 8.79
CA GLY A 156 14.91 21.69 8.13
C GLY A 156 13.90 21.86 6.99
N LYS A 157 13.95 23.03 6.33
CA LYS A 157 12.95 23.43 5.32
C LYS A 157 13.08 22.69 3.98
N ASN A 158 14.29 22.33 3.58
CA ASN A 158 14.58 21.60 2.33
C ASN A 158 15.67 20.55 2.58
N PRO A 159 15.39 19.49 3.35
CA PRO A 159 16.37 18.44 3.62
C PRO A 159 16.70 17.68 2.33
N THR A 160 17.91 17.11 2.26
CA THR A 160 18.17 16.00 1.33
C THR A 160 17.42 14.75 1.82
N LEU A 161 17.15 13.78 0.94
CA LEU A 161 16.50 12.52 1.33
C LEU A 161 17.24 11.82 2.49
N PHE A 162 18.57 11.81 2.46
CA PHE A 162 19.39 11.23 3.53
C PHE A 162 19.18 11.95 4.86
N HIS A 163 19.27 13.28 4.87
CA HIS A 163 19.07 14.08 6.08
C HIS A 163 17.66 13.92 6.64
N PHE A 164 16.65 13.89 5.76
CA PHE A 164 15.27 13.64 6.11
C PHE A 164 15.10 12.29 6.79
N LEU A 165 15.55 11.19 6.17
CA LEU A 165 15.39 9.85 6.71
C LEU A 165 16.12 9.69 8.05
N ARG A 166 17.33 10.23 8.16
CA ARG A 166 18.12 10.22 9.41
C ARG A 166 17.40 10.96 10.53
N SER A 167 16.78 12.10 10.23
CA SER A 167 16.07 12.92 11.22
C SER A 167 14.72 12.32 11.61
N LEU A 168 13.97 11.74 10.66
CA LEU A 168 12.63 11.19 10.93
C LEU A 168 12.63 9.80 11.52
N ARG A 169 13.63 8.96 11.22
CA ARG A 169 13.59 7.54 11.62
C ARG A 169 13.36 7.33 13.13
N PRO A 170 13.98 8.10 14.04
CA PRO A 170 13.76 7.96 15.48
C PRO A 170 12.32 8.25 15.94
N GLY A 171 11.60 9.13 15.22
CA GLY A 171 10.20 9.47 15.52
C GLY A 171 9.17 8.50 14.92
N CYS A 172 9.61 7.53 14.12
CA CYS A 172 8.73 6.59 13.44
C CYS A 172 8.75 5.22 14.15
N PRO A 173 7.58 4.55 14.30
CA PRO A 173 7.53 3.16 14.75
C PRO A 173 8.45 2.26 13.94
N VAL A 174 8.98 1.21 14.57
CA VAL A 174 9.81 0.20 13.89
C VAL A 174 9.10 -0.39 12.68
N THR A 175 7.77 -0.50 12.76
CA THR A 175 6.87 -1.05 11.74
C THR A 175 6.68 -0.16 10.51
N THR A 176 7.05 1.12 10.53
CA THR A 176 6.99 1.99 9.35
C THR A 176 8.21 1.72 8.45
N PRO A 177 8.03 1.16 7.24
CA PRO A 177 9.13 0.86 6.33
C PRO A 177 9.81 2.12 5.81
N VAL A 178 11.13 2.08 5.61
CA VAL A 178 11.90 3.21 5.06
C VAL A 178 11.36 3.67 3.71
N ALA A 179 10.94 2.73 2.84
CA ALA A 179 10.33 3.06 1.55
C ALA A 179 9.09 3.96 1.68
N ASN A 180 8.32 3.84 2.76
CA ASN A 180 7.14 4.67 2.99
C ASN A 180 7.53 6.08 3.44
N LEU A 181 8.65 6.23 4.15
CA LEU A 181 9.22 7.53 4.48
C LEU A 181 9.80 8.22 3.24
N VAL A 182 10.35 7.46 2.29
CA VAL A 182 10.75 8.02 0.98
C VAL A 182 9.54 8.60 0.25
N TRP A 183 8.39 7.91 0.26
CA TRP A 183 7.16 8.47 -0.30
C TRP A 183 6.72 9.74 0.41
N LEU A 184 6.76 9.78 1.75
CA LEU A 184 6.46 11.01 2.49
C LEU A 184 7.40 12.15 2.07
N TYR A 185 8.71 11.91 1.96
CA TYR A 185 9.68 12.89 1.46
C TYR A 185 9.32 13.40 0.05
N THR A 186 8.98 12.49 -0.86
CA THR A 186 8.64 12.83 -2.25
C THR A 186 7.44 13.77 -2.33
N PHE A 187 6.41 13.57 -1.50
CA PHE A 187 5.24 14.45 -1.50
C PHE A 187 5.46 15.74 -0.72
N LEU A 188 6.34 15.75 0.29
CA LEU A 188 6.64 16.97 1.04
C LEU A 188 7.61 17.89 0.29
N TYR A 189 8.73 17.37 -0.23
CA TYR A 189 9.87 18.20 -0.64
C TYR A 189 10.28 18.05 -2.10
N ALA A 190 9.96 16.93 -2.76
CA ALA A 190 10.29 16.81 -4.18
C ALA A 190 9.34 17.71 -4.98
N GLN A 191 9.81 18.91 -5.34
CA GLN A 191 9.10 19.80 -6.25
C GLN A 191 8.75 19.05 -7.53
N ASN A 192 7.57 19.36 -8.07
CA ASN A 192 7.15 18.82 -9.37
C ASN A 192 8.24 19.16 -10.40
N GLY A 193 8.85 18.13 -10.99
CA GLY A 193 9.24 18.25 -12.38
C GLY A 193 7.99 18.43 -13.23
#